data_AF-A0A7J4TZG5-F1
#
_entry.id   AF-A0A7J4TZG5-F1
#
_cell.length_a   1.000
_cell.length_b   1.000
_cell.length_c   1.000
_cell.angle_alpha   90.00
_cell.angle_beta   90.00
_cell.angle_gamma   90.00
#
_symmetry.space_group_name_H-M   'P 1'
#
loop_
_entity.id
_entity.type
_entity.pdbx_description
1 polymer ?
#
loop_
_entity_poly.entity_id
_entity_poly.type
_entity_poly.pdbx_seq_one_letter_code
_entity_poly.pdbx_strand_id
1 'polypeptide(L)' 'MQDNITAAITEALDKAPERAFVESIEFAFTIKDVDLKNPNNRIKEEIRLPSGRGKEIKVA' A
#
# COMPACT_ATOMS: atom_id res chain seq x y z
N MET A 1 -15.16 -8.16 -2.87
CA MET A 1 -14.18 -7.08 -2.59
C MET A 1 -12.76 -7.60 -2.63
N GLN A 2 -12.48 -8.73 -1.95
CA GLN A 2 -11.19 -9.43 -2.02
C GLN A 2 -10.78 -9.77 -3.46
N ASP A 3 -11.70 -10.30 -4.27
CA ASP A 3 -11.43 -10.68 -5.67
C ASP A 3 -11.01 -9.48 -6.53
N ASN A 4 -11.62 -8.31 -6.30
CA ASN A 4 -11.31 -7.10 -7.05
C ASN A 4 -9.90 -6.58 -6.73
N ILE A 5 -9.47 -6.70 -5.47
CA ILE A 5 -8.13 -6.28 -5.06
C ILE A 5 -7.09 -7.24 -5.65
N THR A 6 -7.33 -8.55 -5.57
CA THR A 6 -6.43 -9.55 -6.16
C THR A 6 -6.26 -9.34 -7.66
N ALA A 7 -7.36 -9.12 -8.39
CA ALA A 7 -7.32 -8.86 -9.83
C ALA A 7 -6.53 -7.58 -10.16
N ALA A 8 -6.76 -6.49 -9.41
CA ALA A 8 -6.03 -5.23 -9.61
C ALA A 8 -4.53 -5.36 -9.34
N ILE A 9 -4.13 -6.16 -8.34
CA ILE A 9 -2.71 -6.42 -8.04
C ILE A 9 -2.06 -7.21 -9.17
N THR A 10 -2.70 -8.28 -9.66
CA THR A 10 -2.18 -9.07 -10.78
C THR A 10 -2.03 -8.22 -12.04
N GLU A 11 -3.04 -7.41 -12.37
CA GLU A 11 -2.99 -6.51 -13.51
C GLU A 11 -1.86 -5.47 -13.40
N ALA A 12 -1.64 -4.93 -12.19
CA ALA A 12 -0.54 -4.00 -11.95
C ALA A 12 0.84 -4.65 -12.12
N LEU A 13 1.00 -5.90 -11.69
CA LEU A 13 2.25 -6.67 -11.89
C LEU A 13 2.48 -7.00 -13.37
N ASP A 14 1.44 -7.40 -14.10
CA ASP A 14 1.55 -7.77 -15.52
C ASP A 14 1.85 -6.56 -16.42
N LYS A 15 1.37 -5.37 -16.04
CA LYS A 15 1.61 -4.11 -16.78
C LYS A 15 2.93 -3.44 -16.44
N ALA A 16 3.62 -3.87 -15.38
CA ALA A 16 4.86 -3.26 -14.96
C ALA A 16 5.98 -3.58 -15.98
N PRO A 17 6.75 -2.56 -16.43
CA PRO A 17 7.89 -2.81 -17.32
C PRO A 17 9.02 -3.50 -16.55
N GLU A 18 9.80 -4.34 -17.23
CA GLU A 18 10.93 -5.02 -16.61
C GLU A 18 12.01 -4.01 -16.15
N ARG A 19 12.50 -4.17 -14.93
CA ARG A 19 13.56 -3.36 -14.33
C ARG A 19 14.67 -4.25 -13.79
N ALA A 20 15.90 -3.71 -13.75
CA ALA A 20 17.05 -4.40 -13.19
C ALA A 20 17.11 -4.38 -11.64
N PHE A 21 16.00 -4.09 -10.96
CA PHE A 21 15.91 -4.04 -9.50
C PHE A 21 14.52 -4.49 -9.02
N VAL A 22 14.43 -4.93 -7.76
CA VAL A 22 13.16 -5.35 -7.14
C VAL A 22 12.32 -4.12 -6.80
N GLU A 23 11.17 -3.98 -7.44
CA GLU A 23 10.23 -2.89 -7.20
C GLU A 23 9.35 -3.14 -5.97
N SER A 24 8.85 -2.06 -5.37
CA SER A 24 7.89 -2.10 -4.27
C SER A 24 6.49 -1.79 -4.79
N ILE A 25 5.48 -2.42 -4.21
CA ILE A 25 4.08 -2.14 -4.51
C ILE A 25 3.60 -1.03 -3.58
N GLU A 26 2.96 0.00 -4.15
CA GLU A 26 2.31 1.07 -3.40
C GLU A 26 0.79 0.93 -3.42
N PHE A 27 0.14 1.30 -2.31
CA PHE A 27 -1.32 1.30 -2.19
C PHE A 27 -1.80 2.69 -1.79
N ALA A 28 -2.64 3.30 -2.63
CA ALA A 28 -3.22 4.61 -2.40
C ALA A 28 -4.74 4.53 -2.50
N PHE A 29 -5.43 5.20 -1.58
CA PHE A 29 -6.88 5.28 -1.56
C PHE A 29 -7.34 6.66 -1.11
N THR A 30 -8.45 7.10 -1.68
CA THR A 30 -9.09 8.37 -1.32
C THR A 30 -10.24 8.08 -0.39
N ILE A 31 -10.31 8.79 0.73
CA ILE A 31 -11.44 8.72 1.67
C ILE A 31 -12.35 9.92 1.41
N LYS A 32 -13.65 9.65 1.26
CA LYS A 32 -14.67 10.70 1.15
C LYS A 32 -15.28 10.96 2.52
N ASP A 33 -15.74 12.19 2.74
CA ASP A 33 -16.50 12.61 3.93
C ASP A 33 -15.69 12.63 5.25
N VAL A 34 -14.37 12.79 5.16
CA VAL A 34 -13.48 13.02 6.31
C VAL A 34 -13.01 14.47 6.35
N ASP A 35 -13.35 15.18 7.42
CA ASP A 35 -12.83 16.54 7.66
C ASP A 35 -11.44 16.48 8.31
N LEU A 36 -10.41 16.71 7.51
CA LEU A 36 -9.00 16.73 7.93
C LEU A 36 -8.62 18.00 8.71
N LYS A 37 -9.51 19.01 8.80
CA LYS A 37 -9.30 20.17 9.66
C LYS A 37 -9.38 19.80 11.13
N ASN A 38 -10.20 18.81 11.48
CA ASN A 38 -10.22 18.21 12.81
C ASN A 38 -9.02 17.26 12.95
N PRO A 39 -8.04 17.54 13.84
CA PRO A 39 -6.85 16.70 13.99
C PRO A 39 -7.16 15.26 14.39
N ASN A 40 -8.27 15.01 15.09
CA ASN A 40 -8.68 13.68 15.54
C ASN A 40 -9.09 12.76 14.38
N ASN A 41 -9.45 13.33 13.23
CA ASN A 41 -9.80 12.56 12.03
C ASN A 41 -8.59 12.11 11.21
N ARG A 42 -7.36 12.47 11.64
CA ARG A 42 -6.13 12.05 10.96
C ARG A 42 -5.81 10.61 11.34
N ILE A 43 -5.72 9.75 10.34
CA ILE A 43 -5.33 8.35 10.51
C ILE A 43 -3.80 8.29 10.62
N LYS A 44 -3.29 7.91 11.79
CA LYS A 44 -1.86 7.68 12.05
C LYS A 44 -1.68 6.31 12.71
N GLU A 45 -1.97 5.27 11.95
CA GLU A 45 -1.93 3.89 12.43
C GLU A 45 -0.70 3.17 11.90
N GLU A 46 -0.13 2.30 12.73
CA GLU A 46 0.91 1.37 12.33
C GLU A 46 0.30 -0.02 12.17
N ILE A 47 0.36 -0.56 10.95
CA ILE A 47 -0.20 -1.88 10.65
C ILE A 47 0.96 -2.83 10.35
N ARG A 48 0.98 -3.97 11.06
CA ARG A 48 1.91 -5.05 10.76
C ARG A 48 1.42 -5.83 9.55
N LEU A 49 2.22 -5.87 8.49
CA LEU A 49 1.91 -6.65 7.30
C LEU A 49 2.11 -8.15 7.59
N PRO A 50 1.17 -9.01 7.20
CA PRO A 50 1.22 -10.45 7.51
C PRO A 50 2.45 -11.15 6.90
N SER A 51 2.89 -10.70 5.72
CA SER A 51 4.08 -11.23 5.03
C SER A 51 5.29 -10.29 5.09
N GLY A 52 5.22 -9.24 5.92
CA GLY A 52 6.26 -8.20 5.99
C GLY A 52 6.31 -7.31 4.74
N ARG A 53 7.40 -6.55 4.62
CA ARG A 53 7.62 -5.54 3.55
C ARG A 53 8.54 -6.05 2.43
N GLY A 54 8.94 -7.32 2.47
CA GLY A 54 9.92 -7.92 1.54
C GLY A 54 11.38 -7.51 1.77
N LYS A 55 11.64 -6.35 2.39
CA LYS A 55 12.99 -5.89 2.78
C LYS A 55 13.06 -5.63 4.27
N GLU A 56 14.18 -6.03 4.89
CA GLU A 56 14.44 -5.74 6.30
C GLU A 56 14.57 -4.23 6.56
N ILE A 57 13.95 -3.79 7.64
CA ILE A 57 14.04 -2.41 8.10
C ILE A 57 15.38 -2.25 8.82
N LYS A 58 16.25 -1.36 8.32
CA LYS A 58 17.47 -0.98 9.02
C LYS A 58 17.09 -0.03 10.17
N VAL A 59 17.24 -0.50 11.41
CA VAL A 59 17.08 0.30 12.62
C VAL A 59 18.47 0.51 13.23
N ALA A 60 18.78 1.75 13.60
CA ALA A 60 20.06 2.14 14.21
C ALA A 60 20.03 1.98 15.73
#